data_AF-A0A0C3MZG5-F1
#
_entry.id   AF-A0A0C3MZG5-F1
#
_cell.length_a   1.000
_cell.length_b   1.000
_cell.length_c   1.000
_cell.angle_alpha   90.00
_cell.angle_beta   90.00
_cell.angle_gamma   90.00
#
_symmetry.space_group_name_H-M   'P 1'
#
loop_
_entity.id
_entity.type
_entity.pdbx_description
1 polymer ?
#
loop_
_entity_poly.entity_id
_entity_poly.type
_entity_poly.pdbx_seq_one_letter_code
_entity_poly.pdbx_strand_id
1 'polypeptide(L)'
;MRDLITFATTSTTNAERVKWYLKHQLDVICTPFFRTTEHLKSILSACDTVVSGSAALRMVLPSNACNWHSSDLDIYVPLHNHTQLYNLLRKHDYIIVRNGRPYVENYSPSTIYTVTTFTNGKKKIDVIVSRSASALSPIFHFHSTAVMNFFSADSLFCTYPSLTLRHRSMINTASLRQRTFSPSSMQALLKYKLRGFRIISCEETNHPQFACRTKIRSLNDRGWLSLDFETVPRRGTAPIATFFRLGIVDAVWTLGGQVCGSTSLCVQPIVHIIEDCSYVTH
;
A
#
# COMPACT_ATOMS: atom_id res chain seq x y z
N MET A 1 -20.18 2.98 -5.19
CA MET A 1 -19.62 4.35 -5.09
C MET A 1 -18.72 4.56 -6.29
N ARG A 2 -18.96 5.61 -7.09
CA ARG A 2 -18.01 6.05 -8.14
C ARG A 2 -16.77 6.61 -7.42
N ASP A 3 -15.61 6.50 -8.05
CA ASP A 3 -14.33 7.01 -7.56
C ASP A 3 -14.47 8.40 -6.91
N LEU A 4 -13.92 8.58 -5.70
CA LEU A 4 -13.93 9.84 -4.95
C LEU A 4 -13.38 10.99 -5.80
N ILE A 5 -12.41 10.74 -6.68
CA ILE A 5 -11.91 11.73 -7.64
C ILE A 5 -13.03 12.18 -8.57
N THR A 6 -13.74 11.23 -9.18
CA THR A 6 -14.83 11.54 -10.12
C THR A 6 -15.88 12.40 -9.43
N PHE A 7 -16.25 12.08 -8.18
CA PHE A 7 -17.18 12.90 -7.41
C PHE A 7 -16.61 14.30 -7.11
N ALA A 8 -15.37 14.38 -6.66
CA ALA A 8 -14.71 15.65 -6.36
C ALA A 8 -14.59 16.58 -7.59
N THR A 9 -14.44 16.03 -8.80
CA THR A 9 -14.35 16.83 -10.04
C THR A 9 -15.67 17.46 -10.49
N THR A 10 -16.82 17.09 -9.90
CA THR A 10 -18.12 17.60 -10.35
C THR A 10 -18.44 19.02 -9.87
N SER A 11 -17.84 19.49 -8.77
CA SER A 11 -17.96 20.87 -8.28
C SER A 11 -16.94 21.16 -7.19
N THR A 12 -16.66 22.45 -6.94
CA THR A 12 -15.83 22.89 -5.81
C THR A 12 -16.40 22.43 -4.47
N THR A 13 -17.72 22.49 -4.29
CA THR A 13 -18.40 21.99 -3.08
C THR A 13 -18.17 20.49 -2.88
N ASN A 14 -18.22 19.69 -3.95
CA ASN A 14 -17.98 18.25 -3.84
C ASN A 14 -16.50 17.94 -3.60
N ALA A 15 -15.57 18.74 -4.14
CA ALA A 15 -14.16 18.64 -3.79
C ALA A 15 -13.91 18.88 -2.29
N GLU A 16 -14.49 19.95 -1.71
CA GLU A 16 -14.37 20.22 -0.28
C GLU A 16 -14.98 19.11 0.58
N ARG A 17 -16.11 18.51 0.14
CA ARG A 17 -16.69 17.34 0.81
C ARG A 17 -15.76 16.13 0.79
N VAL A 18 -15.09 15.86 -0.33
CA VAL A 18 -14.12 14.76 -0.42
C VAL A 18 -12.89 15.05 0.44
N LYS A 19 -12.39 16.29 0.42
CA LYS A 19 -11.28 16.72 1.28
C LYS A 19 -11.62 16.52 2.76
N TRP A 20 -12.80 16.99 3.19
CA TRP A 20 -13.28 16.77 4.56
C TRP A 20 -13.43 15.28 4.89
N TYR A 21 -13.99 14.49 3.96
CA TYR A 21 -14.15 13.05 4.14
C TYR A 21 -12.80 12.33 4.34
N LEU A 22 -11.80 12.64 3.50
CA LEU A 22 -10.47 12.04 3.61
C LEU A 22 -9.78 12.42 4.91
N LYS A 23 -9.85 13.69 5.33
CA LYS A 23 -9.32 14.15 6.63
C LYS A 23 -10.00 13.42 7.79
N HIS A 24 -11.33 13.31 7.75
CA HIS A 24 -12.09 12.58 8.75
C HIS A 24 -11.72 11.08 8.80
N GLN A 25 -11.55 10.40 7.66
CA GLN A 25 -11.11 9.00 7.64
C GLN A 25 -9.70 8.84 8.21
N LEU A 26 -8.79 9.77 7.87
CA LEU A 26 -7.43 9.75 8.39
C LEU A 26 -7.41 9.92 9.91
N ASP A 27 -8.23 10.84 10.45
CA ASP A 27 -8.40 11.01 11.90
C ASP A 27 -8.94 9.74 12.58
N VAL A 28 -9.97 9.12 12.02
CA VAL A 28 -10.55 7.87 12.55
C VAL A 28 -9.52 6.74 12.57
N ILE A 29 -8.64 6.67 11.57
CA ILE A 29 -7.60 5.64 11.48
C ILE A 29 -6.43 5.96 12.42
N CYS A 30 -6.04 7.23 12.56
CA CYS A 30 -4.84 7.63 13.26
C CYS A 30 -5.04 7.79 14.78
N THR A 31 -6.14 8.41 15.20
CA THR A 31 -6.39 8.76 16.61
C THR A 31 -6.36 7.58 17.61
N PRO A 32 -6.61 6.31 17.22
CA PRO A 32 -6.39 5.20 18.12
C PRO A 32 -4.90 4.92 18.42
N PHE A 33 -3.98 5.28 17.52
CA PHE A 33 -2.54 5.01 17.63
C PHE A 33 -1.77 6.23 18.17
N PHE A 34 -2.14 7.43 17.73
CA PHE A 34 -1.47 8.68 18.12
C PHE A 34 -2.49 9.69 18.64
N ARG A 35 -2.04 10.63 19.48
CA ARG A 35 -2.92 11.65 20.08
C ARG A 35 -3.61 12.53 19.02
N THR A 36 -2.93 12.79 17.90
CA THR A 36 -3.44 13.58 16.78
C THR A 36 -2.90 13.00 15.48
N THR A 37 -3.61 13.27 14.38
CA THR A 37 -3.18 12.91 13.03
C THR A 37 -1.87 13.55 12.62
N GLU A 38 -1.58 14.75 13.13
CA GLU A 38 -0.32 15.45 12.84
C GLU A 38 0.91 14.73 13.41
N HIS A 39 0.78 13.97 14.51
CA HIS A 39 1.91 13.17 14.99
C HIS A 39 2.27 12.05 13.99
N LEU A 40 1.27 11.32 13.48
CA LEU A 40 1.51 10.31 12.46
C LEU A 40 2.07 10.95 11.20
N LYS A 41 1.45 12.02 10.68
CA LYS A 41 1.93 12.71 9.47
C LYS A 41 3.37 13.20 9.62
N SER A 42 3.74 13.74 10.79
CA SER A 42 5.11 14.16 11.08
C SER A 42 6.09 12.99 11.05
N ILE A 43 5.72 11.84 11.64
CA ILE A 43 6.54 10.61 11.56
C ILE A 43 6.64 10.12 10.11
N LEU A 44 5.53 10.13 9.37
CA LEU A 44 5.49 9.71 7.97
C LEU A 44 6.44 10.54 7.11
N SER A 45 6.38 11.86 7.25
CA SER A 45 7.24 12.78 6.52
C SER A 45 8.69 12.77 6.98
N ALA A 46 8.97 12.59 8.26
CA ALA A 46 10.33 12.68 8.78
C ALA A 46 11.18 11.43 8.50
N CYS A 47 10.56 10.29 8.21
CA CYS A 47 11.24 9.01 8.03
C CYS A 47 11.07 8.42 6.62
N ASP A 48 10.45 9.16 5.69
CA ASP A 48 10.07 8.67 4.36
C ASP A 48 9.25 7.37 4.43
N THR A 49 8.28 7.36 5.36
CA THR A 49 7.46 6.17 5.65
C THR A 49 6.06 6.30 5.07
N VAL A 50 5.44 5.15 4.86
CA VAL A 50 4.03 5.06 4.43
C VAL A 50 3.27 4.08 5.30
N VAL A 51 1.96 4.25 5.37
CA VAL A 51 1.04 3.26 5.93
C VAL A 51 0.45 2.44 4.80
N SER A 52 0.39 1.12 4.96
CA SER A 52 -0.25 0.22 3.99
C SER A 52 -1.21 -0.77 4.68
N GLY A 53 -1.48 -1.91 4.04
CA GLY A 53 -2.30 -2.98 4.59
C GLY A 53 -3.75 -2.56 4.84
N SER A 54 -4.28 -2.94 6.00
CA SER A 54 -5.70 -2.77 6.34
C SER A 54 -6.09 -1.30 6.50
N ALA A 55 -5.20 -0.49 7.07
CA ALA A 55 -5.44 0.93 7.28
C ALA A 55 -5.53 1.69 5.95
N ALA A 56 -4.59 1.46 5.04
CA ALA A 56 -4.64 2.08 3.72
C ALA A 56 -5.84 1.61 2.89
N LEU A 57 -6.20 0.32 2.97
CA LEU A 57 -7.39 -0.18 2.30
C LEU A 57 -8.67 0.52 2.80
N ARG A 58 -8.78 0.79 4.10
CA ARG A 58 -9.92 1.51 4.69
C ARG A 58 -10.01 2.96 4.19
N MET A 59 -8.89 3.62 3.91
CA MET A 59 -8.87 4.95 3.29
C MET A 59 -9.39 4.93 1.85
N VAL A 60 -9.11 3.86 1.09
CA VAL A 60 -9.54 3.72 -0.31
C VAL A 60 -11.02 3.35 -0.41
N LEU A 61 -11.50 2.48 0.47
CA LEU A 61 -12.86 1.98 0.42
C LEU A 61 -13.87 2.96 1.04
N PRO A 62 -15.11 3.00 0.53
CA PRO A 62 -16.20 3.68 1.20
C PRO A 62 -16.38 3.17 2.64
N SER A 63 -16.63 4.07 3.59
CA SER A 63 -16.77 3.69 5.01
C SER A 63 -17.91 2.68 5.26
N ASN A 64 -19.00 2.78 4.50
CA ASN A 64 -20.13 1.84 4.58
C ASN A 64 -19.81 0.45 4.00
N ALA A 65 -18.69 0.30 3.28
CA ALA A 65 -18.19 -0.98 2.81
C ALA A 65 -17.16 -1.62 3.76
N CYS A 66 -16.79 -0.92 4.85
CA CYS A 66 -15.82 -1.39 5.84
C CYS A 66 -16.53 -1.77 7.15
N ASN A 67 -17.15 -2.95 7.19
CA ASN A 67 -17.74 -3.53 8.42
C ASN A 67 -16.72 -4.20 9.35
N TRP A 68 -15.43 -3.97 9.10
CA TRP A 68 -14.31 -4.54 9.82
C TRP A 68 -13.44 -3.42 10.41
N HIS A 69 -12.71 -3.73 11.48
CA HIS A 69 -11.77 -2.80 12.12
C HIS A 69 -10.32 -3.21 11.86
N SER A 70 -9.42 -2.23 11.79
CA SER A 70 -7.98 -2.47 11.81
C SER A 70 -7.54 -2.59 13.27
N SER A 71 -7.01 -3.75 13.65
CA SER A 71 -6.46 -3.99 14.99
C SER A 71 -5.07 -3.39 15.17
N ASP A 72 -4.36 -3.25 14.07
CA ASP A 72 -2.96 -2.88 13.91
C ASP A 72 -2.82 -1.76 12.86
N LEU A 73 -1.65 -1.11 12.90
CA LEU A 73 -1.20 -0.15 11.89
C LEU A 73 0.10 -0.67 11.30
N ASP A 74 0.11 -0.89 9.98
CA ASP A 74 1.29 -1.36 9.25
C ASP A 74 2.06 -0.16 8.67
N ILE A 75 3.22 0.16 9.24
CA ILE A 75 4.11 1.24 8.77
C ILE A 75 5.30 0.64 8.03
N TYR A 76 5.53 1.10 6.80
CA TYR A 76 6.65 0.70 5.96
C TYR A 76 7.72 1.79 5.97
N VAL A 77 8.98 1.39 6.11
CA VAL A 77 10.13 2.30 6.23
C VAL A 77 11.29 1.83 5.35
N PRO A 78 12.04 2.72 4.67
CA PRO A 78 13.25 2.32 3.99
C PRO A 78 14.34 1.91 4.99
N LEU A 79 15.33 1.13 4.53
CA LEU A 79 16.34 0.56 5.42
C LEU A 79 17.12 1.65 6.17
N HIS A 80 17.45 2.77 5.54
CA HIS A 80 18.27 3.82 6.14
C HIS A 80 17.54 4.63 7.23
N ASN A 81 16.20 4.73 7.17
CA ASN A 81 15.42 5.54 8.14
C ASN A 81 14.80 4.74 9.30
N HIS A 82 14.94 3.40 9.34
CA HIS A 82 14.24 2.60 10.36
C HIS A 82 14.64 2.95 11.80
N THR A 83 15.91 3.31 12.03
CA THR A 83 16.39 3.69 13.38
C THR A 83 15.74 4.99 13.84
N GLN A 84 15.58 5.97 12.96
CA GLN A 84 14.88 7.21 13.26
C GLN A 84 13.41 6.95 13.59
N LEU A 85 12.72 6.13 12.80
CA LEU A 85 11.34 5.72 13.09
C LEU A 85 11.22 5.06 14.46
N TYR A 86 12.12 4.13 14.80
CA TYR A 86 12.10 3.45 16.10
C TYR A 86 12.25 4.45 17.26
N ASN A 87 13.14 5.43 17.12
CA ASN A 87 13.33 6.47 18.12
C ASN A 87 12.10 7.37 18.28
N LEU A 88 11.44 7.74 17.17
CA LEU A 88 10.19 8.52 17.22
C LEU A 88 9.05 7.73 17.87
N LEU A 89 8.89 6.44 17.54
CA LEU A 89 7.89 5.60 18.18
C LEU A 89 8.12 5.48 19.69
N ARG A 90 9.37 5.31 20.14
CA ARG A 90 9.71 5.30 21.57
C ARG A 90 9.37 6.61 22.28
N LYS A 91 9.54 7.76 21.61
CA LYS A 91 9.11 9.08 22.14
C LYS A 91 7.59 9.19 22.28
N HIS A 92 6.83 8.33 21.61
CA HIS A 92 5.37 8.20 21.73
C HIS A 92 4.96 6.98 22.56
N ASP A 93 5.80 6.57 23.52
CA ASP A 93 5.55 5.49 24.48
C ASP A 93 5.34 4.09 23.87
N TYR A 94 5.80 3.89 22.63
CA TYR A 94 5.79 2.57 22.01
C TYR A 94 7.04 1.77 22.38
N ILE A 95 6.82 0.55 22.87
CA ILE A 95 7.87 -0.43 23.16
C ILE A 95 7.83 -1.59 22.19
N ILE A 96 8.99 -2.19 21.91
CA ILE A 96 9.10 -3.38 21.05
C ILE A 96 8.63 -4.59 21.85
N VAL A 97 7.62 -5.31 21.35
CA VAL A 97 7.14 -6.58 21.92
C VAL A 97 7.46 -7.79 21.09
N ARG A 98 7.78 -7.58 19.80
CA ARG A 98 8.28 -8.62 18.93
C ARG A 98 9.36 -8.01 18.05
N ASN A 99 10.60 -8.43 18.26
CA ASN A 99 11.67 -8.09 17.35
C ASN A 99 11.68 -9.10 16.20
N GLY A 100 11.46 -8.62 14.97
CA GLY A 100 11.60 -9.47 13.80
C GLY A 100 13.05 -9.93 13.68
N ARG A 101 13.25 -11.22 13.39
CA ARG A 101 14.57 -11.65 12.92
C ARG A 101 14.73 -11.09 11.51
N PRO A 102 15.88 -10.48 11.16
CA PRO A 102 16.16 -10.15 9.78
C PRO A 102 15.90 -11.39 8.92
N TYR A 103 15.27 -11.22 7.76
CA TYR A 103 15.22 -12.30 6.78
C TYR A 103 16.66 -12.46 6.25
N VAL A 104 17.44 -13.39 6.81
CA VAL A 104 18.86 -13.60 6.48
C VAL A 104 19.06 -14.51 5.25
N GLU A 105 18.00 -15.04 4.65
CA GLU A 105 18.16 -15.98 3.53
C GLU A 105 18.66 -15.30 2.23
N ASN A 106 19.85 -15.72 1.79
CA ASN A 106 20.50 -15.44 0.50
C ASN A 106 19.67 -15.85 -0.75
N TYR A 107 18.50 -16.45 -0.55
CA TYR A 107 17.62 -16.98 -1.61
C TYR A 107 16.16 -16.52 -1.49
N SER A 108 15.85 -15.63 -0.53
CA SER A 108 14.47 -15.13 -0.36
C SER A 108 14.30 -13.80 -1.11
N PRO A 109 13.46 -13.73 -2.17
CA PRO A 109 13.17 -12.51 -2.93
C PRO A 109 12.31 -11.49 -2.14
N SER A 110 12.24 -11.64 -0.82
CA SER A 110 11.51 -10.72 0.05
C SER A 110 12.18 -9.35 0.00
N THR A 111 11.47 -8.33 -0.43
CA THR A 111 11.92 -6.94 -0.30
C THR A 111 11.79 -6.43 1.15
N ILE A 112 11.29 -7.26 2.06
CA ILE A 112 11.22 -6.99 3.50
C ILE A 112 12.50 -7.48 4.19
N TYR A 113 13.16 -6.58 4.91
CA TYR A 113 14.33 -6.84 5.75
C TYR A 113 13.94 -7.43 7.10
N THR A 114 13.02 -6.79 7.82
CA THR A 114 12.48 -7.26 9.09
C THR A 114 11.07 -6.73 9.34
N VAL A 115 10.33 -7.37 10.24
CA VAL A 115 9.03 -6.90 10.74
C VAL A 115 9.09 -6.86 12.26
N THR A 116 8.99 -5.65 12.83
CA THR A 116 9.08 -5.42 14.27
C THR A 116 7.75 -4.87 14.79
N THR A 117 7.18 -5.54 15.79
CA THR A 117 5.93 -5.11 16.42
C THR A 117 6.20 -4.23 17.63
N PHE A 118 5.62 -3.04 17.60
CA PHE A 118 5.58 -2.08 18.70
C PHE A 118 4.19 -2.07 19.36
N THR A 119 4.12 -1.74 20.66
CA THR A 119 2.87 -1.50 21.38
C THR A 119 3.00 -0.34 22.37
N ASN A 120 1.92 0.41 22.59
CA ASN A 120 1.80 1.38 23.68
C ASN A 120 0.87 0.88 24.79
N GLY A 121 0.66 -0.44 24.87
CA GLY A 121 -0.29 -1.09 25.78
C GLY A 121 -1.75 -1.07 25.29
N LYS A 122 -2.11 -0.20 24.34
CA LYS A 122 -3.47 -0.09 23.79
C LYS A 122 -3.57 -0.55 22.34
N LYS A 123 -2.61 -0.14 21.50
CA LYS A 123 -2.55 -0.44 20.07
C LYS A 123 -1.19 -0.96 19.65
N LYS A 124 -1.18 -1.76 18.59
CA LYS A 124 0.01 -2.34 18.00
C LYS A 124 0.36 -1.66 16.68
N ILE A 125 1.63 -1.40 16.46
CA ILE A 125 2.18 -0.95 15.17
C ILE A 125 3.15 -2.01 14.70
N ASP A 126 2.92 -2.55 13.51
CA ASP A 126 3.90 -3.38 12.83
C ASP A 126 4.74 -2.48 11.94
N VAL A 127 6.06 -2.48 12.19
CA VAL A 127 7.03 -1.75 11.39
C VAL A 127 7.71 -2.72 10.43
N ILE A 128 7.44 -2.54 9.15
CA ILE A 128 7.98 -3.33 8.05
C ILE A 128 9.16 -2.56 7.46
N VAL A 129 10.36 -3.04 7.71
CA VAL A 129 11.58 -2.43 7.17
C VAL A 129 11.82 -3.00 5.78
N SER A 130 11.84 -2.14 4.77
CA SER A 130 12.26 -2.50 3.41
C SER A 130 13.76 -2.79 3.38
N ARG A 131 14.20 -3.73 2.54
CA ARG A 131 15.63 -3.93 2.21
C ARG A 131 16.18 -2.83 1.30
N SER A 132 15.29 -2.08 0.67
CA SER A 132 15.59 -1.16 -0.40
C SER A 132 15.60 0.30 0.09
N ALA A 133 15.97 1.24 -0.79
CA ALA A 133 15.96 2.66 -0.47
C ALA A 133 14.54 3.23 -0.35
N SER A 134 13.50 2.46 -0.72
CA SER A 134 12.11 2.88 -0.64
C SER A 134 11.27 1.99 0.30
N ALA A 135 10.37 2.63 1.07
CA ALA A 135 9.32 1.94 1.81
C ALA A 135 8.30 1.21 0.91
N LEU A 136 8.22 1.57 -0.38
CA LEU A 136 7.18 1.10 -1.29
C LEU A 136 7.50 -0.24 -1.94
N SER A 137 8.77 -0.66 -1.96
CA SER A 137 9.19 -1.90 -2.63
C SER A 137 8.41 -3.14 -2.15
N PRO A 138 8.20 -3.38 -0.84
CA PRO A 138 7.32 -4.45 -0.34
C PRO A 138 5.87 -4.41 -0.84
N ILE A 139 5.33 -3.22 -1.12
CA ILE A 139 3.92 -3.04 -1.47
C ILE A 139 3.63 -3.60 -2.87
N PHE A 140 4.58 -3.47 -3.81
CA PHE A 140 4.45 -4.06 -5.14
C PHE A 140 4.54 -5.59 -5.13
N HIS A 141 5.02 -6.19 -4.03
CA HIS A 141 5.11 -7.64 -3.83
C HIS A 141 3.98 -8.22 -2.96
N PHE A 142 2.96 -7.43 -2.60
CA PHE A 142 1.82 -7.96 -1.87
C PHE A 142 1.15 -9.13 -2.59
N HIS A 143 0.58 -10.05 -1.82
CA HIS A 143 -0.06 -11.28 -2.31
C HIS A 143 -1.29 -11.05 -3.20
N SER A 144 -1.95 -9.90 -3.10
CA SER A 144 -3.10 -9.59 -3.93
C SER A 144 -3.31 -8.09 -4.12
N THR A 145 -4.02 -7.72 -5.19
CA THR A 145 -4.26 -6.31 -5.55
C THR A 145 -5.09 -5.56 -4.51
N ALA A 146 -5.86 -6.25 -3.67
CA ALA A 146 -6.65 -5.65 -2.60
C ALA A 146 -5.83 -4.82 -1.61
N VAL A 147 -4.54 -5.13 -1.45
CA VAL A 147 -3.65 -4.46 -0.48
C VAL A 147 -2.49 -3.72 -1.11
N MET A 148 -2.48 -3.58 -2.44
CA MET A 148 -1.48 -2.76 -3.15
C MET A 148 -1.86 -1.28 -3.09
N ASN A 149 -2.09 -0.77 -1.88
CA ASN A 149 -2.52 0.59 -1.57
C ASN A 149 -1.71 1.12 -0.39
N PHE A 150 -1.47 2.42 -0.34
CA PHE A 150 -0.76 3.05 0.75
C PHE A 150 -1.15 4.51 0.90
N PHE A 151 -0.84 5.11 2.03
CA PHE A 151 -0.84 6.57 2.17
C PHE A 151 0.43 7.06 2.83
N SER A 152 0.91 8.22 2.37
CA SER A 152 1.99 9.01 2.97
C SER A 152 1.42 10.06 3.92
N ALA A 153 2.26 11.00 4.37
CA ALA A 153 1.83 12.14 5.18
C ALA A 153 0.77 13.03 4.47
N ASP A 154 0.80 13.10 3.14
CA ASP A 154 0.04 14.06 2.34
C ASP A 154 -0.86 13.42 1.27
N SER A 155 -0.69 12.12 0.99
CA SER A 155 -1.28 11.51 -0.20
C SER A 155 -1.77 10.07 0.03
N LEU A 156 -2.83 9.67 -0.66
CA LEU A 156 -3.37 8.31 -0.72
C LEU A 156 -3.18 7.72 -2.13
N PHE A 157 -2.81 6.44 -2.19
CA PHE A 157 -2.52 5.71 -3.43
C PHE A 157 -3.20 4.34 -3.45
N CYS A 158 -3.77 3.98 -4.61
CA CYS A 158 -4.31 2.65 -4.88
C CYS A 158 -3.89 2.21 -6.29
N THR A 159 -3.23 1.06 -6.39
CA THR A 159 -2.63 0.58 -7.65
C THR A 159 -3.67 0.02 -8.64
N TYR A 160 -4.78 -0.51 -8.11
CA TYR A 160 -5.84 -1.18 -8.87
C TYR A 160 -7.25 -0.71 -8.44
N PRO A 161 -7.58 0.59 -8.56
CA PRO A 161 -8.85 1.14 -8.09
C PRO A 161 -10.08 0.51 -8.76
N SER A 162 -9.98 0.14 -10.04
CA SER A 162 -11.06 -0.52 -10.77
C SER A 162 -11.45 -1.89 -10.20
N LEU A 163 -10.54 -2.55 -9.48
CA LEU A 163 -10.77 -3.79 -8.75
C LEU A 163 -11.13 -3.51 -7.30
N THR A 164 -10.29 -2.74 -6.60
CA THR A 164 -10.40 -2.50 -5.17
C THR A 164 -11.73 -1.85 -4.80
N LEU A 165 -12.16 -0.81 -5.52
CA LEU A 165 -13.42 -0.11 -5.26
C LEU A 165 -14.66 -0.99 -5.54
N ARG A 166 -14.49 -2.10 -6.25
CA ARG A 166 -15.54 -3.09 -6.54
C ARG A 166 -15.43 -4.34 -5.65
N HIS A 167 -14.62 -4.32 -4.59
CA HIS A 167 -14.35 -5.47 -3.72
C HIS A 167 -13.88 -6.69 -4.50
N ARG A 168 -13.07 -6.46 -5.54
CA ARG A 168 -12.43 -7.50 -6.34
C ARG A 168 -10.93 -7.45 -6.11
N SER A 169 -10.30 -8.63 -6.10
CA SER A 169 -8.85 -8.75 -5.97
C SER A 169 -8.33 -9.80 -6.92
N MET A 170 -7.17 -9.56 -7.50
CA MET A 170 -6.41 -10.60 -8.20
C MET A 170 -5.19 -10.99 -7.37
N ILE A 171 -4.81 -12.26 -7.51
CA ILE A 171 -3.57 -12.78 -6.95
C ILE A 171 -2.39 -12.15 -7.71
N ASN A 172 -1.43 -11.62 -6.96
CA ASN A 172 -0.14 -11.25 -7.50
C ASN A 172 0.75 -12.50 -7.51
N THR A 173 1.05 -13.06 -8.68
CA THR A 173 1.86 -14.28 -8.74
C THR A 173 3.32 -14.04 -8.40
N ALA A 174 3.77 -12.78 -8.36
CA ALA A 174 5.08 -12.42 -7.83
C ALA A 174 5.29 -12.87 -6.37
N SER A 175 4.19 -13.01 -5.62
CA SER A 175 4.21 -13.43 -4.23
C SER A 175 4.26 -14.95 -4.03
N LEU A 176 4.10 -15.73 -5.10
CA LEU A 176 4.11 -17.20 -5.03
C LEU A 176 5.54 -17.72 -4.96
N ARG A 177 5.81 -18.64 -4.03
CA ARG A 177 7.08 -19.37 -3.96
C ARG A 177 6.87 -20.77 -4.51
N GLN A 178 7.62 -21.16 -5.54
CA GLN A 178 7.45 -22.46 -6.19
C GLN A 178 5.98 -22.75 -6.57
N ARG A 179 5.25 -21.72 -7.02
CA ARG A 179 3.81 -21.77 -7.37
C ARG A 179 2.86 -22.07 -6.21
N THR A 180 3.33 -22.01 -4.96
CA THR A 180 2.49 -22.18 -3.77
C THR A 180 2.46 -20.90 -2.93
N PHE A 181 1.37 -20.75 -2.16
CA PHE A 181 1.28 -19.69 -1.15
C PHE A 181 1.96 -20.14 0.13
N SER A 182 2.67 -19.22 0.78
CA SER A 182 3.04 -19.42 2.16
C SER A 182 1.76 -19.46 3.05
N PRO A 183 1.80 -20.12 4.22
CA PRO A 183 0.67 -20.12 5.15
C PRO A 183 0.19 -18.71 5.52
N SER A 184 1.11 -17.75 5.69
CA SER A 184 0.76 -16.36 6.00
C SER A 184 0.10 -15.65 4.82
N SER A 185 0.56 -15.87 3.58
CA SER A 185 -0.09 -15.35 2.37
C SER A 185 -1.51 -15.89 2.23
N MET A 186 -1.71 -17.19 2.52
CA MET A 186 -3.04 -17.81 2.48
C MET A 186 -3.96 -17.23 3.55
N GLN A 187 -3.48 -17.06 4.79
CA GLN A 187 -4.24 -16.41 5.85
C GLN A 187 -4.61 -14.97 5.49
N ALA A 188 -3.70 -14.23 4.85
CA ALA A 188 -3.99 -12.88 4.38
C ALA A 188 -5.07 -12.86 3.29
N LEU A 189 -5.02 -13.77 2.31
CA LEU A 189 -6.08 -13.92 1.31
C LEU A 189 -7.43 -14.24 1.94
N LEU A 190 -7.47 -15.18 2.89
CA LEU A 190 -8.69 -15.52 3.63
C LEU A 190 -9.22 -14.33 4.45
N LYS A 191 -8.33 -13.58 5.11
CA LYS A 191 -8.67 -12.34 5.84
C LYS A 191 -9.40 -11.35 4.94
N TYR A 192 -8.90 -11.08 3.72
CA TYR A 192 -9.56 -10.14 2.81
C TYR A 192 -10.83 -10.71 2.17
N LYS A 193 -10.90 -12.03 1.94
CA LYS A 193 -12.13 -12.71 1.53
C LYS A 193 -13.24 -12.55 2.57
N LEU A 194 -12.94 -12.72 3.85
CA LEU A 194 -13.88 -12.49 4.96
C LEU A 194 -14.32 -11.03 5.08
N ARG A 195 -13.52 -10.09 4.56
CA ARG A 195 -13.85 -8.66 4.46
C ARG A 195 -14.66 -8.31 3.19
N GLY A 196 -15.19 -9.31 2.49
CA GLY A 196 -16.06 -9.14 1.34
C GLY A 196 -15.34 -9.09 -0.02
N PHE A 197 -14.02 -9.27 -0.07
CA PHE A 197 -13.32 -9.32 -1.35
C PHE A 197 -13.58 -10.64 -2.08
N ARG A 198 -13.95 -10.54 -3.35
CA ARG A 198 -13.94 -11.67 -4.27
C ARG A 198 -12.57 -11.77 -4.93
N ILE A 199 -11.88 -12.88 -4.72
CA ILE A 199 -10.68 -13.21 -5.48
C ILE A 199 -11.15 -13.69 -6.86
N ILE A 200 -10.71 -13.01 -7.92
CA ILE A 200 -11.18 -13.25 -9.29
C ILE A 200 -10.03 -13.56 -10.24
N SER A 201 -10.36 -14.22 -11.35
CA SER A 201 -9.46 -14.34 -12.50
C SER A 201 -9.41 -13.04 -13.32
N CYS A 202 -8.44 -12.95 -14.23
CA CYS A 202 -8.38 -11.86 -15.21
C CYS A 202 -9.62 -11.85 -16.12
N GLU A 203 -10.13 -13.01 -16.53
CA GLU A 203 -11.22 -13.16 -17.48
C GLU A 203 -12.53 -12.58 -16.92
N GLU A 204 -12.78 -12.77 -15.62
CA GLU A 204 -13.93 -12.20 -14.92
C GLU A 204 -13.96 -10.66 -14.86
N THR A 205 -12.86 -9.99 -15.24
CA THR A 205 -12.80 -8.53 -15.20
C THR A 205 -13.53 -7.87 -16.36
N ASN A 206 -13.78 -8.58 -17.48
CA ASN A 206 -14.09 -8.02 -18.80
C ASN A 206 -12.95 -7.11 -19.35
N HIS A 207 -11.72 -7.37 -18.91
CA HIS A 207 -10.48 -6.70 -19.37
C HIS A 207 -10.49 -5.16 -19.39
N PRO A 208 -10.91 -4.46 -18.31
CA PRO A 208 -10.83 -3.02 -18.27
C PRO A 208 -9.37 -2.59 -18.34
N GLN A 209 -9.15 -1.42 -18.94
CA GLN A 209 -7.84 -0.83 -19.05
C GLN A 209 -7.15 -0.87 -17.67
N PHE A 210 -5.94 -1.45 -17.61
CA PHE A 210 -5.10 -1.54 -16.41
C PHE A 210 -5.47 -2.61 -15.36
N ALA A 211 -6.51 -3.40 -15.58
CA ALA A 211 -6.86 -4.52 -14.69
C ALA A 211 -6.45 -5.89 -15.23
N CYS A 212 -5.88 -5.99 -16.42
CA CYS A 212 -5.41 -7.27 -16.94
C CYS A 212 -4.13 -7.70 -16.20
N ARG A 213 -4.08 -8.95 -15.73
CA ARG A 213 -2.96 -9.49 -14.94
C ARG A 213 -1.63 -9.55 -15.69
N THR A 214 -1.68 -9.71 -17.01
CA THR A 214 -0.51 -9.79 -17.90
C THR A 214 -0.13 -8.45 -18.52
N LYS A 215 -0.92 -7.41 -18.27
CA LYS A 215 -0.58 -6.07 -18.74
C LYS A 215 0.55 -5.52 -17.88
N ILE A 216 1.53 -4.91 -18.53
CA ILE A 216 2.57 -4.14 -17.87
C ILE A 216 1.93 -2.85 -17.34
N ARG A 217 2.11 -2.61 -16.05
CA ARG A 217 1.72 -1.41 -15.32
C ARG A 217 2.97 -0.59 -15.01
N SER A 218 2.82 0.71 -14.89
CA SER A 218 3.90 1.59 -14.44
C SER A 218 3.39 2.78 -13.65
N LEU A 219 4.29 3.45 -12.93
CA LEU A 219 3.95 4.72 -12.25
C LEU A 219 3.48 5.80 -13.22
N ASN A 220 3.93 5.71 -14.48
CA ASN A 220 3.57 6.64 -15.54
C ASN A 220 2.25 6.29 -16.24
N ASP A 221 1.61 5.16 -15.91
CA ASP A 221 0.29 4.83 -16.44
C ASP A 221 -0.85 5.62 -15.79
N ARG A 222 -2.08 5.45 -16.30
CA ARG A 222 -3.28 6.14 -15.79
C ARG A 222 -4.22 5.20 -15.02
N GLY A 223 -3.74 4.01 -14.67
CA GLY A 223 -4.54 2.93 -14.10
C GLY A 223 -4.59 2.91 -12.58
N TRP A 224 -3.86 3.78 -11.91
CA TRP A 224 -3.86 3.94 -10.45
C TRP A 224 -4.68 5.15 -10.03
N LEU A 225 -5.03 5.17 -8.75
CA LEU A 225 -5.70 6.27 -8.06
C LEU A 225 -4.69 6.97 -7.15
N SER A 226 -4.62 8.30 -7.21
CA SER A 226 -3.83 9.13 -6.29
C SER A 226 -4.63 10.35 -5.87
N LEU A 227 -4.66 10.62 -4.57
CA LEU A 227 -5.38 11.72 -3.94
C LEU A 227 -4.43 12.44 -3.00
N ASP A 228 -4.19 13.73 -3.22
CA ASP A 228 -3.48 14.61 -2.28
C ASP A 228 -4.49 15.21 -1.29
N PHE A 229 -4.25 15.05 0.01
CA PHE A 229 -5.19 15.41 1.06
C PHE A 229 -5.52 16.91 1.13
N GLU A 230 -4.68 17.78 0.56
CA GLU A 230 -4.88 19.23 0.59
C GLU A 230 -5.43 19.79 -0.72
N THR A 231 -5.13 19.15 -1.85
CA THR A 231 -5.38 19.73 -3.19
C THR A 231 -6.46 19.03 -4.01
N VAL A 232 -7.17 18.02 -3.48
CA VAL A 232 -8.35 17.41 -4.14
C VAL A 232 -9.30 18.49 -4.72
N PRO A 233 -9.75 18.40 -5.99
CA PRO A 233 -9.56 17.30 -6.94
C PRO A 233 -8.34 17.50 -7.84
N ARG A 234 -7.60 18.61 -7.67
CA ARG A 234 -6.40 18.86 -8.45
C ARG A 234 -5.45 17.71 -8.15
N ARG A 235 -4.89 17.11 -9.19
CA ARG A 235 -3.69 16.32 -9.03
C ARG A 235 -2.64 17.32 -8.52
N GLY A 236 -2.42 17.37 -7.20
CA GLY A 236 -1.22 17.98 -6.63
C GLY A 236 0.01 17.42 -7.34
N THR A 237 1.14 18.14 -7.26
CA THR A 237 2.45 17.80 -7.87
C THR A 237 2.50 16.39 -8.45
N ALA A 238 2.57 16.27 -9.78
CA ALA A 238 2.42 15.02 -10.53
C ALA A 238 2.83 13.81 -9.68
N PRO A 239 1.97 12.81 -9.41
CA PRO A 239 2.18 11.78 -8.37
C PRO A 239 3.58 11.17 -8.29
N ILE A 240 4.27 11.14 -9.43
CA ILE A 240 5.72 11.02 -9.61
C ILE A 240 6.56 11.73 -8.52
N ALA A 241 6.29 12.99 -8.16
CA ALA A 241 6.99 13.74 -7.13
C ALA A 241 6.89 13.10 -5.74
N THR A 242 5.75 12.50 -5.40
CA THR A 242 5.61 11.74 -4.15
C THR A 242 6.39 10.43 -4.22
N PHE A 243 6.42 9.75 -5.37
CA PHE A 243 7.27 8.57 -5.55
C PHE A 243 8.76 8.91 -5.46
N PHE A 244 9.21 9.99 -6.09
CA PHE A 244 10.60 10.47 -5.98
C PHE A 244 10.98 10.78 -4.54
N ARG A 245 10.13 11.50 -3.77
CA ARG A 245 10.35 11.73 -2.34
C ARG A 245 10.44 10.44 -1.54
N LEU A 246 9.73 9.39 -1.95
CA LEU A 246 9.77 8.07 -1.34
C LEU A 246 10.87 7.16 -1.93
N GLY A 247 11.85 7.75 -2.64
CA GLY A 247 13.02 7.06 -3.17
C GLY A 247 12.75 6.21 -4.41
N ILE A 248 11.63 6.40 -5.13
CA ILE A 248 11.34 5.71 -6.39
C ILE A 248 11.39 6.69 -7.57
N VAL A 249 12.30 6.41 -8.49
CA VAL A 249 12.44 7.12 -9.78
C VAL A 249 11.41 6.60 -10.79
N ASP A 250 11.29 5.29 -10.90
CA ASP A 250 10.29 4.63 -11.74
C ASP A 250 9.95 3.25 -11.17
N ALA A 251 8.75 2.76 -11.47
CA ALA A 251 8.40 1.38 -11.19
C ALA A 251 7.52 0.82 -12.30
N VAL A 252 7.84 -0.40 -12.70
CA VAL A 252 7.13 -1.18 -13.71
C VAL A 252 6.82 -2.54 -13.11
N TRP A 253 5.56 -2.98 -13.22
CA TRP A 253 5.16 -4.27 -12.69
C TRP A 253 4.11 -4.97 -13.54
N THR A 254 4.02 -6.28 -13.42
CA THR A 254 2.89 -7.08 -13.90
C THR A 254 2.59 -8.17 -12.88
N LEU A 255 1.30 -8.50 -12.69
CA LEU A 255 0.90 -9.50 -11.71
C LEU A 255 1.33 -10.91 -12.12
N GLY A 256 1.59 -11.13 -13.42
CA GLY A 256 1.95 -12.43 -13.98
C GLY A 256 0.79 -13.44 -13.96
N GLY A 257 1.03 -14.59 -14.59
CA GLY A 257 0.10 -15.70 -14.73
C GLY A 257 -0.41 -15.89 -16.17
N GLN A 258 -1.46 -16.69 -16.30
CA GLN A 258 -2.03 -17.07 -17.58
C GLN A 258 -2.54 -15.86 -18.38
N VAL A 259 -2.19 -15.82 -19.68
CA VAL A 259 -2.65 -14.79 -20.62
C VAL A 259 -4.15 -14.99 -20.86
N CYS A 260 -4.92 -13.91 -20.73
CA CYS A 260 -6.36 -13.98 -20.81
C CYS A 260 -6.79 -14.32 -22.26
N GLY A 261 -7.68 -15.31 -22.42
CA GLY A 261 -8.05 -15.86 -23.73
C GLY A 261 -7.07 -16.90 -24.30
N SER A 262 -6.05 -17.30 -23.54
CA SER A 262 -5.11 -18.35 -23.93
C SER A 262 -5.08 -19.47 -22.89
N THR A 263 -5.04 -20.73 -23.34
CA THR A 263 -4.96 -21.91 -22.47
C THR A 263 -3.53 -22.37 -22.15
N SER A 264 -2.52 -21.87 -22.88
CA SER A 264 -1.14 -22.36 -22.80
C SER A 264 -0.09 -21.29 -22.47
N LEU A 265 -0.36 -20.01 -22.79
CA LEU A 265 0.57 -18.92 -22.55
C LEU A 265 0.48 -18.38 -21.12
N CYS A 266 1.64 -18.18 -20.51
CA CYS A 266 1.80 -17.61 -19.17
C CYS A 266 2.89 -16.54 -19.20
N VAL A 267 2.64 -15.42 -18.53
CA VAL A 267 3.60 -14.33 -18.37
C VAL A 267 4.17 -14.39 -16.96
N GLN A 268 5.49 -14.31 -16.82
CA GLN A 268 6.10 -14.23 -15.50
C GLN A 268 5.73 -12.89 -14.83
N PRO A 269 5.48 -12.88 -13.51
CA PRO A 269 5.34 -11.62 -12.79
C PRO A 269 6.64 -10.82 -12.91
N ILE A 270 6.51 -9.51 -13.06
CA ILE A 270 7.64 -8.57 -13.11
C ILE A 270 7.37 -7.55 -12.02
N VAL A 271 8.38 -7.23 -11.23
CA VAL A 271 8.41 -6.02 -10.41
C VAL A 271 9.82 -5.47 -10.58
N HIS A 272 9.92 -4.34 -11.26
CA HIS A 272 11.17 -3.63 -11.47
C HIS A 272 10.99 -2.22 -10.92
N ILE A 273 11.78 -1.87 -9.92
CA ILE A 273 11.75 -0.58 -9.25
C ILE A 273 13.11 0.05 -9.43
N ILE A 274 13.13 1.23 -10.01
CA ILE A 274 14.32 2.07 -10.12
C ILE A 274 14.28 3.01 -8.92
N GLU A 275 15.23 2.84 -8.02
CA GLU A 275 15.30 3.59 -6.77
C GLU A 275 16.35 4.69 -6.85
N ASP A 276 16.11 5.78 -6.14
CA ASP A 276 17.12 6.80 -5.92
C ASP A 276 18.06 6.33 -4.80
N CYS A 277 19.23 5.83 -5.21
CA CYS A 277 20.26 5.34 -4.28
C CYS A 277 21.21 6.43 -3.79
N SER A 278 20.92 7.71 -4.01
CA SER A 278 21.76 8.81 -3.51
C SER A 278 21.96 8.78 -1.98
N TYR A 279 21.06 8.12 -1.25
CA TYR A 279 21.13 7.93 0.20
C TYR A 279 21.94 6.71 0.66
N VAL A 280 22.42 5.86 -0.25
CA VAL A 280 23.14 4.59 0.06
C VAL A 280 24.66 4.78 0.15
N THR A 281 25.17 5.97 -0.18
CA THR A 281 26.59 6.30 -0.02
C THR A 281 26.88 6.79 1.40
N HIS A 282 27.01 5.89 2.38
CA HIS A 282 27.82 6.05 3.60
C HIS A 282 28.05 4.72 4.31
#